data_AF-A0A8T4LTM1-F1
#
_entry.id   AF-A0A8T4LTM1-F1
#
_cell.length_a   1.000
_cell.length_b   1.000
_cell.length_c   1.000
_cell.angle_alpha   90.00
_cell.angle_beta   90.00
_cell.angle_gamma   90.00
#
_symmetry.space_group_name_H-M   'P 1'
#
loop_
_entity.id
_entity.type
_entity.pdbx_description
1 polymer ?
#
loop_
_entity_poly.entity_id
_entity_poly.type
_entity_poly.pdbx_seq_one_letter_code
_entity_poly.pdbx_strand_id
1 'polypeptide(L)'
;MLFSIIPEKTPCLTCIFNEINQPLDSCDVSGIINTIAPLASSIQTTEALKYIIHKSTTKDLLYFDVWKNKIEKIRVSKQSSCPTCNSNFSYLSGEKINEAIKLCGTNSYQIQGPKLKLKEVANKLEKIDNVILNDYCLLFKELTIFNDGRALIKAQNEKQARSIYTKYIGY
;
A
#
# COMPACT_ATOMS: atom_id res chain seq x y z
N MET A 1 1.42 -9.14 13.27
CA MET A 1 1.55 -8.11 14.31
C MET A 1 0.28 -7.28 14.36
N LEU A 2 -0.07 -6.70 15.51
CA LEU A 2 -1.25 -5.85 15.68
C LEU A 2 -0.96 -4.73 16.70
N PHE A 3 -1.35 -3.50 16.37
CA PHE A 3 -1.23 -2.36 17.27
C PHE A 3 -2.30 -1.32 16.95
N SER A 4 -2.94 -0.75 17.98
CA SER A 4 -3.91 0.33 17.82
C SER A 4 -3.21 1.67 17.81
N ILE A 5 -3.16 2.34 16.65
CA ILE A 5 -2.60 3.69 16.51
C ILE A 5 -3.70 4.71 16.76
N ILE A 6 -3.68 5.36 17.92
CA ILE A 6 -4.56 6.46 18.28
C ILE A 6 -3.71 7.75 18.25
N PRO A 7 -4.01 8.71 17.35
CA PRO A 7 -3.28 9.98 17.26
C PRO A 7 -3.10 10.65 18.62
N GLU A 8 -1.94 11.26 18.81
CA GLU A 8 -1.49 11.96 20.02
C GLU A 8 -1.28 11.07 21.26
N LYS A 9 -2.04 9.97 21.41
CA LYS A 9 -2.05 9.08 22.59
C LYS A 9 -1.07 7.91 22.49
N THR A 10 -0.89 7.33 21.31
CA THR A 10 -0.02 6.16 21.11
C THR A 10 1.11 6.47 20.12
N PRO A 11 2.16 5.62 20.03
CA PRO A 11 3.16 5.69 18.97
C PRO A 11 2.50 5.54 17.59
N CYS A 12 3.03 6.24 16.58
CA CYS A 12 2.66 6.02 15.18
C CYS A 12 3.52 4.91 14.55
N LEU A 13 3.24 4.55 13.29
CA LEU A 13 4.01 3.53 12.58
C LEU A 13 5.51 3.90 12.48
N THR A 14 5.82 5.17 12.23
CA THR A 14 7.22 5.68 12.19
C THR A 14 7.93 5.52 13.53
N CYS A 15 7.23 5.70 14.67
CA CYS A 15 7.82 5.45 15.98
C CYS A 15 8.22 3.98 16.18
N ILE A 16 7.49 3.05 15.55
CA ILE A 16 7.67 1.61 15.77
C ILE A 16 8.74 1.04 14.82
N PHE A 17 8.68 1.39 13.53
CA PHE A 17 9.48 0.72 12.50
C PHE A 17 10.60 1.58 11.89
N ASN A 18 10.68 2.88 12.23
CA ASN A 18 11.60 3.83 11.61
C ASN A 18 11.58 3.75 10.06
N GLU A 19 12.64 4.17 9.36
CA GLU A 19 12.81 3.88 7.94
C GLU A 19 13.03 2.37 7.71
N ILE A 20 12.12 1.75 6.95
CA ILE A 20 12.23 0.35 6.54
C ILE A 20 13.33 0.27 5.48
N ASN A 21 14.56 0.02 5.94
CA ASN A 21 15.75 0.00 5.08
C ASN A 21 16.07 -1.37 4.48
N GLN A 22 15.20 -2.37 4.66
CA GLN A 22 15.45 -3.73 4.16
C GLN A 22 14.30 -4.20 3.26
N PRO A 23 14.61 -4.70 2.05
CA PRO A 23 13.62 -5.37 1.24
C PRO A 23 13.16 -6.63 1.98
N LEU A 24 11.87 -6.67 2.31
CA LEU A 24 11.23 -7.87 2.84
C LEU A 24 10.86 -8.79 1.69
N ASP A 25 11.00 -10.11 1.88
CA ASP A 25 10.50 -11.08 0.92
C ASP A 25 9.00 -10.88 0.71
N SER A 26 8.58 -10.88 -0.55
CA SER A 26 7.16 -10.76 -0.89
C SER A 26 6.40 -12.02 -0.48
N CYS A 27 5.10 -11.89 -0.20
CA CYS A 27 4.22 -13.04 0.06
C CYS A 27 4.21 -14.08 -1.08
N ASP A 28 4.59 -13.69 -2.30
CA ASP A 28 4.73 -14.61 -3.44
C ASP A 28 5.90 -15.58 -3.28
N VAL A 29 6.92 -15.18 -2.52
CA VAL A 29 8.13 -15.96 -2.26
C VAL A 29 7.98 -16.74 -0.96
N SER A 30 7.53 -16.08 0.12
CA SER A 30 7.46 -16.69 1.45
C SER A 30 6.14 -17.41 1.75
N GLY A 31 5.09 -17.13 0.97
CA GLY A 31 3.73 -17.62 1.25
C GLY A 31 3.08 -16.95 2.47
N ILE A 32 1.84 -17.36 2.76
CA ILE A 32 1.09 -16.98 3.96
C ILE A 32 0.38 -18.21 4.55
N ILE A 33 0.33 -18.29 5.87
CA ILE A 33 -0.46 -19.33 6.56
C ILE A 33 -1.91 -18.85 6.63
N ASN A 34 -2.82 -19.55 5.96
CA ASN A 34 -4.21 -19.10 5.84
C ASN A 34 -4.93 -18.84 7.17
N THR A 35 -4.48 -19.44 8.28
CA THR A 35 -5.07 -19.23 9.62
C THR A 35 -4.62 -17.94 10.31
N ILE A 36 -3.50 -17.32 9.89
CA ILE A 36 -3.01 -16.08 10.53
C ILE A 36 -3.92 -14.87 10.21
N ALA A 37 -4.46 -14.83 8.99
CA ALA A 37 -5.33 -13.76 8.52
C ALA A 37 -6.65 -13.66 9.33
N PRO A 38 -7.44 -14.74 9.51
CA PRO A 38 -8.66 -14.69 10.32
C PRO A 38 -8.36 -14.46 11.81
N LEU A 39 -7.25 -14.98 12.34
CA LEU A 39 -6.81 -14.70 13.72
C LEU A 39 -6.55 -13.19 13.90
N ALA A 40 -5.72 -12.60 13.04
CA ALA A 40 -5.41 -11.18 13.09
C ALA A 40 -6.67 -10.32 12.94
N SER A 41 -7.54 -10.66 11.98
CA SER A 41 -8.79 -9.94 11.70
C SER A 41 -9.74 -9.95 12.90
N SER A 42 -9.89 -11.10 13.58
CA SER A 42 -10.76 -11.22 14.76
C SER A 42 -10.31 -10.32 15.90
N ILE A 43 -8.99 -10.25 16.13
CA ILE A 43 -8.43 -9.41 17.20
C ILE A 43 -8.52 -7.93 16.80
N GLN A 44 -8.21 -7.57 15.55
CA GLN A 44 -8.35 -6.19 15.04
C GLN A 44 -9.79 -5.70 15.16
N THR A 45 -10.77 -6.53 14.81
CA THR A 45 -12.20 -6.21 14.95
C THR A 45 -12.55 -5.96 16.41
N THR A 46 -12.06 -6.80 17.32
CA THR A 46 -12.28 -6.61 18.76
C THR A 46 -11.66 -5.32 19.29
N GLU A 47 -10.44 -4.97 18.86
CA GLU A 47 -9.79 -3.71 19.26
C GLU A 47 -10.51 -2.48 18.70
N ALA A 48 -10.99 -2.56 17.46
CA ALA A 48 -11.81 -1.51 16.86
C ALA A 48 -13.14 -1.33 17.62
N LEU A 49 -13.82 -2.42 17.96
CA LEU A 49 -15.04 -2.38 18.77
C LEU A 49 -14.79 -1.74 20.13
N LYS A 50 -13.73 -2.17 20.85
CA LYS A 50 -13.33 -1.56 22.13
C LYS A 50 -13.17 -0.05 21.99
N TYR A 51 -12.49 0.42 20.95
CA TYR A 51 -12.33 1.85 20.69
C TYR A 51 -13.67 2.57 20.50
N ILE A 52 -14.57 2.01 19.67
CA ILE A 52 -15.90 2.58 19.37
C ILE A 52 -16.76 2.70 20.63
N ILE A 53 -16.75 1.70 21.51
CA ILE A 53 -17.53 1.72 22.77
C ILE A 53 -16.77 2.37 23.94
N HIS A 54 -15.74 3.16 23.65
CA HIS A 54 -14.92 3.88 24.62
C HIS A 54 -14.30 2.99 25.71
N LYS A 55 -13.94 1.75 25.37
CA LYS A 55 -13.14 0.85 26.20
C LYS A 55 -11.66 0.95 25.84
N SER A 56 -10.80 0.57 26.80
CA SER A 56 -9.36 0.57 26.60
C SER A 56 -8.94 -0.46 25.55
N THR A 57 -8.21 -0.01 24.53
CA THR A 57 -7.49 -0.87 23.59
C THR A 57 -6.18 -1.36 24.20
N THR A 58 -5.57 -2.37 23.58
CA THR A 58 -4.22 -2.80 23.89
C THR A 58 -3.23 -1.65 23.73
N LYS A 59 -2.32 -1.52 24.69
CA LYS A 59 -1.21 -0.54 24.65
C LYS A 59 0.10 -1.14 24.14
N ASP A 60 0.15 -2.47 24.02
CA ASP A 60 1.30 -3.21 23.55
C ASP A 60 1.11 -3.63 22.09
N LEU A 61 2.20 -3.66 21.33
CA LEU A 61 2.28 -4.31 20.04
C LEU A 61 2.15 -5.82 20.25
N LEU A 62 1.11 -6.42 19.69
CA LEU A 62 0.90 -7.86 19.73
C LEU A 62 1.64 -8.52 18.58
N TYR A 63 2.54 -9.44 18.89
CA TYR A 63 3.20 -10.30 17.92
C TYR A 63 2.63 -11.73 18.04
N PHE A 64 2.33 -12.34 16.90
CA PHE A 64 1.73 -13.66 16.81
C PHE A 64 2.65 -14.56 16.00
N ASP A 65 3.08 -15.66 16.59
CA ASP A 65 3.77 -16.74 15.91
C ASP A 65 2.87 -17.99 16.00
N VAL A 66 2.15 -18.27 14.93
CA VAL A 66 1.21 -19.40 14.86
C VAL A 66 1.90 -20.74 14.69
N TRP A 67 3.16 -20.79 14.22
CA TRP A 67 3.92 -22.04 14.19
C TRP A 67 4.26 -22.51 15.59
N LYS A 68 4.62 -21.55 16.46
CA LYS A 68 4.98 -21.81 17.86
C LYS A 68 3.83 -21.64 18.83
N ASN A 69 2.62 -21.34 18.34
CA ASN A 69 1.46 -20.99 19.16
C ASN A 69 1.76 -19.91 20.21
N LYS A 70 2.55 -18.89 19.84
CA LYS A 70 3.05 -17.86 20.75
C LYS A 70 2.37 -16.53 20.49
N ILE A 71 1.98 -15.86 21.58
CA ILE A 71 1.53 -14.46 21.58
C ILE A 71 2.46 -13.68 22.48
N GLU A 72 3.12 -12.67 21.92
CA GLU A 72 3.99 -11.77 22.67
C GLU A 72 3.39 -10.37 22.72
N LYS A 73 3.55 -9.72 23.87
CA LYS A 73 3.22 -8.31 24.07
C LYS A 73 4.51 -7.52 24.13
N ILE A 74 4.72 -6.67 23.14
CA ILE A 74 5.91 -5.83 23.03
C ILE A 74 5.51 -4.41 23.40
N ARG A 75 6.12 -3.87 24.45
CA ARG A 75 5.92 -2.47 24.83
C ARG A 75 6.55 -1.56 23.78
N VAL A 76 5.77 -0.62 23.27
CA VAL A 76 6.22 0.39 22.31
C VAL A 76 5.95 1.78 22.86
N SER A 77 6.87 2.71 22.61
CA SER A 77 6.81 4.07 23.16
C SER A 77 6.86 5.12 22.05
N LYS A 78 6.19 6.25 22.27
CA LYS A 78 6.20 7.38 21.34
C LYS A 78 7.57 8.03 21.41
N GLN A 79 8.22 8.21 20.25
CA GLN A 79 9.50 8.92 20.19
C GLN A 79 9.26 10.43 20.16
N SER A 80 9.98 11.18 21.01
CA SER A 80 9.89 12.64 21.05
C SER A 80 10.37 13.30 19.76
N SER A 81 11.37 12.72 19.10
CA SER A 81 11.92 13.17 17.83
C SER A 81 11.18 12.64 16.59
N CYS A 82 10.04 11.95 16.74
CA CYS A 82 9.35 11.37 15.60
C CYS A 82 8.81 12.46 14.64
N PRO A 83 9.24 12.49 13.37
CA PRO A 83 8.82 13.52 12.42
C PRO A 83 7.31 13.49 12.20
N THR A 84 6.72 12.31 12.02
CA THR A 84 5.28 12.12 11.79
C THR A 84 4.45 12.58 12.99
N CYS A 85 4.88 12.30 14.22
CA CYS A 85 4.18 12.78 15.41
C CYS A 85 4.34 14.28 15.65
N ASN A 86 5.36 14.91 15.05
CA ASN A 86 5.63 16.34 15.09
C ASN A 86 5.16 17.05 13.80
N SER A 87 4.12 16.50 13.15
CA SER A 87 3.43 17.09 12.00
C SER A 87 4.25 17.23 10.71
N ASN A 88 5.38 16.53 10.60
CA ASN A 88 6.11 16.42 9.33
C ASN A 88 5.60 15.20 8.54
N PHE A 89 4.69 15.46 7.60
CA PHE A 89 4.04 14.45 6.76
C PHE A 89 4.61 14.42 5.34
N SER A 90 5.89 14.05 5.20
CA SER A 90 6.59 14.02 3.90
C SER A 90 5.94 13.15 2.82
N TYR A 91 5.11 12.18 3.18
CA TYR A 91 4.36 11.36 2.20
C TYR A 91 3.11 12.06 1.64
N LEU A 92 2.63 13.13 2.28
CA LEU A 92 1.47 13.90 1.78
C LEU A 92 1.87 14.93 0.71
N SER A 93 3.15 15.31 0.62
CA SER A 93 3.62 16.30 -0.38
C SER A 93 3.68 15.73 -1.80
N GLY A 94 3.68 14.40 -1.96
CA GLY A 94 3.74 13.75 -3.27
C GLY A 94 5.12 13.78 -3.95
N GLU A 95 6.14 14.35 -3.32
CA GLU A 95 7.49 14.50 -3.90
C GLU A 95 8.24 13.16 -4.07
N LYS A 96 7.83 12.10 -3.34
CA LYS A 96 8.50 10.79 -3.33
C LYS A 96 7.93 9.74 -4.30
N ILE A 97 6.94 10.08 -5.15
CA ILE A 97 6.21 9.07 -5.97
C ILE A 97 6.79 8.91 -7.39
N ASN A 98 8.11 8.82 -7.55
CA ASN A 98 8.73 8.59 -8.88
C ASN A 98 9.17 7.13 -9.12
N GLU A 99 8.98 6.25 -8.14
CA GLU A 99 9.34 4.84 -8.24
C GLU A 99 8.14 3.98 -8.66
N ALA A 100 8.37 3.03 -9.57
CA ALA A 100 7.36 2.07 -9.95
C ALA A 100 7.21 1.04 -8.82
N ILE A 101 5.99 0.91 -8.27
CA ILE A 101 5.71 -0.02 -7.17
C ILE A 101 5.33 -1.37 -7.78
N LYS A 102 6.11 -2.42 -7.52
CA LYS A 102 5.71 -3.79 -7.89
C LYS A 102 4.55 -4.25 -7.00
N LEU A 103 3.46 -4.71 -7.59
CA LEU A 103 2.32 -5.26 -6.84
C LEU A 103 2.54 -6.75 -6.55
N CYS A 104 2.61 -7.10 -5.26
CA CYS A 104 2.69 -8.49 -4.81
C CYS A 104 1.52 -9.32 -5.37
N GLY A 105 1.74 -10.59 -5.66
CA GLY A 105 0.78 -11.54 -6.21
C GLY A 105 0.71 -11.55 -7.72
N THR A 106 1.32 -10.56 -8.39
CA THR A 106 1.15 -10.37 -9.83
C THR A 106 2.43 -9.87 -10.48
N ASN A 107 2.61 -10.18 -11.76
CA ASN A 107 3.61 -9.50 -12.59
C ASN A 107 3.10 -8.12 -13.02
N SER A 108 2.68 -7.29 -12.05
CA SER A 108 2.14 -5.96 -12.31
C SER A 108 2.89 -4.88 -11.56
N TYR A 109 3.01 -3.72 -12.18
CA TYR A 109 3.68 -2.54 -11.66
C TYR A 109 2.71 -1.37 -11.65
N GLN A 110 2.70 -0.61 -10.57
CA GLN A 110 2.03 0.66 -10.47
C GLN A 110 3.02 1.78 -10.76
N ILE A 111 2.71 2.63 -11.74
CA ILE A 111 3.44 3.86 -12.05
C ILE A 111 2.54 5.04 -11.71
N GLN A 112 3.08 6.04 -11.03
CA GLN A 112 2.41 7.32 -10.81
C GLN A 112 2.82 8.31 -11.89
N GLY A 113 1.86 8.72 -12.71
CA GLY A 113 2.01 9.80 -13.67
C GLY A 113 1.25 11.07 -13.28
N PRO A 114 1.24 12.09 -14.16
CA PRO A 114 0.40 13.26 -14.00
C PRO A 114 -1.08 12.90 -14.14
N LYS A 115 -1.98 13.75 -13.63
CA LYS A 115 -3.43 13.58 -13.85
C LYS A 115 -3.75 13.58 -15.34
N LEU A 116 -4.59 12.63 -15.77
CA LEU A 116 -4.95 12.43 -17.17
C LEU A 116 -6.45 12.63 -17.36
N LYS A 117 -6.83 13.18 -18.52
CA LYS A 117 -8.21 13.14 -18.99
C LYS A 117 -8.42 11.84 -19.75
N LEU A 118 -9.02 10.84 -19.09
CA LEU A 118 -9.13 9.49 -19.67
C LEU A 118 -9.83 9.47 -21.03
N LYS A 119 -10.80 10.34 -21.30
CA LYS A 119 -11.45 10.47 -22.61
C LYS A 119 -10.46 10.84 -23.73
N GLU A 120 -9.53 11.76 -23.46
CA GLU A 120 -8.53 12.17 -24.44
C GLU A 120 -7.52 11.05 -24.70
N VAL A 121 -7.17 10.28 -23.67
CA VAL A 121 -6.30 9.11 -23.78
C VAL A 121 -7.01 7.98 -24.55
N ALA A 122 -8.28 7.72 -24.26
CA ALA A 122 -9.11 6.72 -24.95
C ALA A 122 -9.18 7.01 -26.45
N ASN A 123 -9.53 8.23 -26.84
CA ASN A 123 -9.61 8.63 -28.26
C ASN A 123 -8.29 8.43 -29.03
N LYS A 124 -7.14 8.51 -28.34
CA LYS A 124 -5.83 8.22 -28.95
C LYS A 124 -5.59 6.72 -29.08
N LEU A 125 -5.93 5.95 -28.06
CA LEU A 125 -5.66 4.51 -27.99
C LEU A 125 -6.66 3.67 -28.81
N GLU A 126 -7.90 4.14 -28.99
CA GLU A 126 -8.92 3.52 -29.85
C GLU A 126 -8.47 3.42 -31.32
N LYS A 127 -7.54 4.28 -31.75
CA LYS A 127 -6.94 4.21 -33.09
C LYS A 127 -5.97 3.04 -33.26
N ILE A 128 -5.55 2.42 -32.15
CA ILE A 128 -4.54 1.37 -32.11
C ILE A 128 -5.20 0.01 -31.83
N ASP A 129 -6.09 -0.03 -30.84
CA ASP A 129 -6.73 -1.27 -30.39
C ASP A 129 -8.00 -0.97 -29.57
N ASN A 130 -8.69 -2.01 -29.13
CA ASN A 130 -9.86 -1.89 -28.28
C ASN A 130 -9.54 -1.23 -26.93
N VAL A 131 -10.38 -0.26 -26.54
CA VAL A 131 -10.30 0.46 -25.28
C VAL A 131 -11.61 0.28 -24.53
N ILE A 132 -11.51 -0.05 -23.24
CA ILE A 132 -12.67 -0.05 -22.34
C ILE A 132 -12.53 1.17 -21.44
N LEU A 133 -13.44 2.13 -21.58
CA LEU A 133 -13.48 3.33 -20.76
C LEU A 133 -14.71 3.30 -19.84
N ASN A 134 -14.49 3.58 -18.56
CA ASN A 134 -15.55 3.92 -17.61
C ASN A 134 -15.22 5.23 -16.87
N ASP A 135 -16.06 5.64 -15.92
CA ASP A 135 -15.90 6.92 -15.22
C ASP A 135 -14.64 7.01 -14.34
N TYR A 136 -14.05 5.88 -13.98
CA TYR A 136 -12.96 5.78 -13.02
C TYR A 136 -11.63 5.36 -13.65
N CYS A 137 -11.67 4.52 -14.69
CA CYS A 137 -10.49 3.97 -15.34
C CYS A 137 -10.67 3.67 -16.84
N LEU A 138 -9.52 3.59 -17.49
CA LEU A 138 -9.33 3.16 -18.87
C LEU A 138 -8.54 1.86 -18.89
N LEU A 139 -9.05 0.84 -19.58
CA LEU A 139 -8.33 -0.41 -19.84
C LEU A 139 -7.93 -0.47 -21.32
N PHE A 140 -6.66 -0.78 -21.56
CA PHE A 140 -6.09 -0.96 -22.88
C PHE A 140 -5.02 -2.05 -22.81
N LYS A 141 -5.25 -3.20 -23.45
CA LYS A 141 -4.34 -4.37 -23.35
C LYS A 141 -4.08 -4.73 -21.88
N GLU A 142 -2.82 -4.75 -21.46
CA GLU A 142 -2.39 -5.03 -20.09
C GLU A 142 -2.22 -3.78 -19.22
N LEU A 143 -2.78 -2.64 -19.65
CA LEU A 143 -2.73 -1.34 -18.99
C LEU A 143 -4.09 -1.00 -18.38
N THR A 144 -4.10 -0.59 -17.12
CA THR A 144 -5.26 0.07 -16.47
C THR A 144 -4.83 1.44 -15.99
N ILE A 145 -5.51 2.50 -16.42
CA ILE A 145 -5.16 3.90 -16.10
C ILE A 145 -6.29 4.54 -15.33
N PHE A 146 -5.97 5.32 -14.30
CA PHE A 146 -6.92 6.06 -13.47
C PHE A 146 -6.83 7.57 -13.73
N ASN A 147 -7.91 8.30 -13.41
CA ASN A 147 -7.98 9.76 -13.55
C ASN A 147 -6.89 10.51 -12.76
N ASP A 148 -6.41 9.92 -11.66
CA ASP A 148 -5.38 10.50 -10.80
C ASP A 148 -3.94 10.27 -11.33
N GLY A 149 -3.79 9.69 -12.52
CA GLY A 149 -2.50 9.43 -13.15
C GLY A 149 -1.86 8.10 -12.76
N ARG A 150 -2.49 7.32 -11.87
CA ARG A 150 -2.02 5.96 -11.61
C ARG A 150 -2.21 5.08 -12.83
N ALA A 151 -1.20 4.27 -13.14
CA ALA A 151 -1.29 3.22 -14.15
C ALA A 151 -0.81 1.89 -13.58
N LEU A 152 -1.62 0.84 -13.79
CA LEU A 152 -1.26 -0.55 -13.51
C LEU A 152 -0.89 -1.22 -14.82
N ILE A 153 0.30 -1.81 -14.86
CA ILE A 153 0.89 -2.38 -16.06
C ILE A 153 1.35 -3.79 -15.76
N LYS A 154 0.87 -4.81 -16.49
CA LYS A 154 1.53 -6.11 -16.43
C LYS A 154 2.85 -6.07 -17.18
N ALA A 155 3.92 -6.52 -16.53
CA ALA A 155 5.27 -6.54 -17.06
C ALA A 155 6.14 -7.52 -16.27
N GLN A 156 7.19 -8.05 -16.90
CA GLN A 156 8.16 -8.95 -16.26
C GLN A 156 9.14 -8.21 -15.34
N ASN A 157 9.39 -6.93 -15.62
CA ASN A 157 10.29 -6.08 -14.85
C ASN A 157 9.89 -4.61 -14.94
N GLU A 158 10.44 -3.78 -14.04
CA GLU A 158 10.16 -2.34 -13.97
C GLU A 158 10.50 -1.63 -15.28
N LYS A 159 11.61 -2.00 -15.93
CA LYS A 159 12.05 -1.38 -17.19
C LYS A 159 11.02 -1.59 -18.31
N GLN A 160 10.44 -2.77 -18.40
CA GLN A 160 9.37 -3.08 -19.33
C GLN A 160 8.10 -2.31 -18.99
N ALA A 161 7.72 -2.22 -17.70
CA ALA A 161 6.57 -1.44 -17.27
C ALA A 161 6.70 0.03 -17.69
N ARG A 162 7.85 0.66 -17.41
CA ARG A 162 8.14 2.04 -17.83
C ARG A 162 8.08 2.21 -19.35
N SER A 163 8.68 1.29 -20.10
CA SER A 163 8.65 1.30 -21.56
C SER A 163 7.22 1.26 -22.12
N ILE A 164 6.35 0.41 -21.56
CA ILE A 164 4.93 0.34 -21.94
C ILE A 164 4.22 1.67 -21.62
N TYR A 165 4.47 2.22 -20.43
CA TYR A 165 3.88 3.48 -20.01
C TYR A 165 4.28 4.64 -20.94
N THR A 166 5.58 4.82 -21.20
CA THR A 166 6.08 5.85 -22.11
C THR A 166 5.56 5.67 -23.52
N LYS A 167 5.49 4.43 -24.03
CA LYS A 167 5.02 4.13 -25.39
C LYS A 167 3.58 4.58 -25.62
N TYR A 168 2.68 4.35 -24.67
CA TYR A 168 1.25 4.60 -24.87
C TYR A 168 0.77 5.93 -24.27
N ILE A 169 1.42 6.43 -23.22
CA ILE A 169 1.00 7.63 -22.49
C ILE A 169 1.91 8.83 -22.78
N GLY A 170 3.15 8.60 -23.20
CA GLY A 170 4.06 9.67 -23.64
C GLY A 170 4.84 10.36 -22.53
N TYR A 171 5.11 9.66 -21.42
CA TYR A 171 5.93 10.13 -20.29
C TYR A 171 7.04 9.13 -19.95
#